data_AF-A0A8H5FT17-F1
#
_entry.id   AF-A0A8H5FT17-F1
#
_cell.length_a   1.000
_cell.length_b   1.000
_cell.length_c   1.000
_cell.angle_alpha   90.00
_cell.angle_beta   90.00
_cell.angle_gamma   90.00
#
_symmetry.space_group_name_H-M   'P 1'
#
loop_
_entity.id
_entity.type
_entity.pdbx_description
1 polymer ?
#
loop_
_entity_poly.entity_id
_entity_poly.type
_entity_poly.pdbx_seq_one_letter_code
_entity_poly.pdbx_strand_id
1 'polypeptide(L)'
;MGHFDEVCLLCGATPIPPTGFTNASDITAEELVSELLERFPSIVEECQIEGIDSKDDLENYLTELMDEYEDFFGFGDAFQRCIAIGYFSGNDGEAPHEEVPKDRVVMRRIPDGKFVTTRVVDDPECGDFSEVVVQRQGEDGVIVKEKEERLTRTGSYWQGGIGNFFLSESCYLFLQAWIGLEHLPPMWDGRKLSFVGELWEVINSRETGRNDGGWLDWLEPGGAEKKLEQTQYELSTGGILSFSIADALREGWDRERIKIAMLDDYGLWMFATPHEWPSLSDQSEMAELTNIGFDGPLLSTSSSSSLGSLSRFSPEVLVQIFGWLPTVGEYLKLKTVSQRMHDLIASSQFTAIVFREMLQPNLNRALFWVHPIDQKPEEHNDFIEALKTWMSSDSQSNIVSEQLISSPGFPIVQFVYAVHTEDPTRNRRRLWNNVKRLREVWADYRLNGWKVDRFGVAYPSSVESSENNE
;
A
#
# COMPACT_ATOMS: atom_id res chain seq x y z
N MET A 1 -20.53 11.04 -20.58
CA MET A 1 -19.16 10.64 -20.17
C MET A 1 -19.29 10.11 -18.76
N GLY A 2 -19.49 8.80 -18.61
CA GLY A 2 -19.31 8.08 -17.33
C GLY A 2 -17.96 7.37 -17.40
N HIS A 3 -17.30 6.94 -16.33
CA HIS A 3 -17.64 6.88 -14.90
C HIS A 3 -16.32 7.18 -14.15
N PHE A 4 -16.35 7.94 -13.07
CA PHE A 4 -15.17 8.06 -12.20
C PHE A 4 -15.29 7.00 -11.12
N ASP A 5 -14.42 6.00 -11.16
CA ASP A 5 -14.40 4.90 -10.21
C ASP A 5 -14.07 5.44 -8.82
N GLU A 6 -14.98 5.28 -7.85
CA GLU A 6 -14.60 5.55 -6.47
C GLU A 6 -13.52 4.53 -6.07
N VAL A 7 -12.41 5.02 -5.52
CA VAL A 7 -11.29 4.18 -5.11
C VAL A 7 -11.33 3.85 -3.63
N CYS A 8 -10.67 2.75 -3.24
CA CYS A 8 -10.39 2.48 -1.84
C CYS A 8 -9.66 3.65 -1.21
N LEU A 9 -10.23 4.21 -0.15
CA LEU A 9 -9.76 5.45 0.47
C LEU A 9 -8.28 5.40 0.91
N LEU A 10 -7.78 4.24 1.33
CA LEU A 10 -6.42 4.08 1.85
C LEU A 10 -5.40 3.77 0.75
N CYS A 11 -5.76 2.92 -0.21
CA CYS A 11 -4.82 2.40 -1.21
C CYS A 11 -4.98 3.06 -2.58
N GLY A 12 -6.01 3.85 -2.82
CA GLY A 12 -6.25 4.55 -4.08
C GLY A 12 -6.51 3.64 -5.28
N ALA A 13 -6.69 2.34 -5.05
CA ALA A 13 -7.02 1.36 -6.08
C ALA A 13 -8.54 1.16 -6.15
N THR A 14 -9.04 1.05 -7.38
CA THR A 14 -10.39 0.61 -7.71
C THR A 14 -10.57 -0.87 -7.31
N PRO A 15 -11.77 -1.27 -6.88
CA PRO A 15 -12.09 -2.67 -6.67
C PRO A 15 -12.16 -3.48 -7.97
N ILE A 16 -12.31 -2.82 -9.12
CA ILE A 16 -12.33 -3.48 -10.42
C ILE A 16 -10.96 -3.28 -11.08
N PRO A 17 -10.10 -4.31 -11.14
CA PRO A 17 -8.75 -4.15 -11.65
C PRO A 17 -8.75 -3.73 -13.13
N PRO A 18 -7.60 -3.22 -13.63
CA PRO A 18 -7.43 -3.00 -15.05
C PRO A 18 -7.67 -4.30 -15.82
N THR A 19 -8.54 -4.25 -16.83
CA THR A 19 -8.91 -5.44 -17.64
C THR A 19 -7.96 -5.69 -18.80
N GLY A 20 -6.93 -4.86 -18.97
CA GLY A 20 -5.90 -4.99 -19.98
C GLY A 20 -4.92 -3.82 -19.95
N PHE A 21 -3.80 -3.96 -20.68
CA PHE A 21 -2.91 -2.84 -20.96
C PHE A 21 -3.54 -1.79 -21.88
N THR A 22 -4.56 -2.18 -22.64
CA THR A 22 -5.04 -1.37 -23.75
C THR A 22 -6.55 -1.46 -23.82
N ASN A 23 -7.19 -0.31 -24.07
CA ASN A 23 -8.29 -0.31 -25.03
C ASN A 23 -7.66 -0.59 -26.39
N ALA A 24 -8.37 -1.26 -27.30
CA ALA A 24 -7.89 -1.68 -28.63
C ALA A 24 -7.33 -0.56 -29.57
N SER A 25 -6.90 0.61 -29.07
CA SER A 25 -6.40 1.74 -29.85
C SER A 25 -5.21 2.56 -29.30
N ASP A 26 -4.71 2.42 -28.05
CA ASP A 26 -3.91 3.55 -27.48
C ASP A 26 -2.48 3.28 -26.96
N ILE A 27 -2.04 2.04 -26.64
CA ILE A 27 -0.61 1.73 -26.36
C ILE A 27 -0.23 0.37 -26.94
N THR A 28 0.46 0.33 -28.08
CA THR A 28 0.98 -0.93 -28.64
C THR A 28 2.34 -1.31 -28.05
N ALA A 29 2.73 -2.59 -28.12
CA ALA A 29 4.11 -3.01 -27.81
C ALA A 29 5.14 -2.21 -28.65
N GLU A 30 4.79 -1.84 -29.89
CA GLU A 30 5.58 -0.96 -30.75
C GLU A 30 5.79 0.44 -30.14
N GLU A 31 4.76 1.04 -29.55
CA GLU A 31 4.87 2.34 -28.87
C GLU A 31 5.76 2.25 -27.62
N LEU A 32 5.60 1.18 -26.82
CA LEU A 32 6.44 0.92 -25.64
C LEU A 32 7.92 0.70 -26.03
N VAL A 33 8.19 -0.09 -27.07
CA VAL A 33 9.55 -0.31 -27.57
C VAL A 33 10.15 0.98 -28.12
N SER A 34 9.35 1.77 -28.85
CA SER A 34 9.82 3.06 -29.38
C SER A 34 10.23 4.01 -28.27
N GLU A 35 9.46 4.06 -27.17
CA GLU A 35 9.82 4.85 -25.99
C GLU A 35 11.06 4.31 -25.27
N LEU A 36 11.15 2.98 -25.07
CA LEU A 36 12.32 2.33 -24.50
C LEU A 36 13.58 2.67 -25.28
N LEU A 37 13.52 2.64 -26.62
CA LEU A 37 14.65 2.98 -27.49
C LEU A 37 14.96 4.48 -27.51
N GLU A 38 13.96 5.35 -27.40
CA GLU A 38 14.19 6.80 -27.29
C GLU A 38 14.97 7.14 -26.01
N ARG A 39 14.61 6.50 -24.89
CA ARG A 39 15.23 6.75 -23.58
C ARG A 39 16.50 5.95 -23.35
N PHE A 40 16.55 4.73 -23.86
CA PHE A 40 17.64 3.76 -23.71
C PHE A 40 18.04 3.18 -25.08
N PRO A 41 18.79 3.93 -25.90
CA PRO A 41 19.11 3.52 -27.28
C PRO A 41 19.86 2.19 -27.39
N SER A 42 20.58 1.78 -26.35
CA SER A 42 21.35 0.55 -26.27
C SER A 42 20.58 -0.64 -25.67
N ILE A 43 19.28 -0.50 -25.35
CA ILE A 43 18.54 -1.53 -24.60
C ILE A 43 18.51 -2.90 -25.28
N VAL A 44 18.46 -2.95 -26.61
CA VAL A 44 18.50 -4.20 -27.38
C VAL A 44 19.88 -4.86 -27.29
N GLU A 45 20.96 -4.06 -27.32
CA GLU A 45 22.34 -4.56 -27.20
C GLU A 45 22.69 -5.00 -25.78
N GLU A 46 22.06 -4.38 -24.78
CA GLU A 46 22.24 -4.65 -23.35
C GLU A 46 21.29 -5.73 -22.81
N CYS A 47 20.28 -6.13 -23.60
CA CYS A 47 19.29 -7.11 -23.17
C CYS A 47 19.95 -8.47 -22.95
N GLN A 48 19.70 -9.07 -21.79
CA GLN A 48 20.25 -10.39 -21.43
C GLN A 48 19.27 -11.54 -21.70
N ILE A 49 18.10 -11.25 -22.27
CA ILE A 49 17.09 -12.26 -22.61
C ILE A 49 17.47 -12.94 -23.92
N GLU A 50 17.57 -14.27 -23.89
CA GLU A 50 17.88 -15.05 -25.09
C GLU A 50 16.84 -14.84 -26.19
N GLY A 51 17.31 -14.54 -27.41
CA GLY A 51 16.46 -14.39 -28.60
C GLY A 51 16.00 -12.96 -28.90
N ILE A 52 16.41 -11.97 -28.10
CA ILE A 52 16.19 -10.55 -28.39
C ILE A 52 17.46 -9.95 -29.01
N ASP A 53 17.58 -10.00 -30.33
CA ASP A 53 18.74 -9.47 -31.08
C ASP A 53 18.40 -8.20 -31.88
N SER A 54 17.13 -7.85 -31.96
CA SER A 54 16.63 -6.74 -32.76
C SER A 54 15.45 -6.03 -32.10
N LYS A 55 15.12 -4.85 -32.64
CA LYS A 55 13.91 -4.10 -32.28
C LYS A 55 12.65 -4.98 -32.46
N ASP A 56 12.56 -5.67 -33.58
CA ASP A 56 11.41 -6.51 -33.93
C ASP A 56 11.26 -7.69 -32.96
N ASP A 57 12.38 -8.27 -32.50
CA ASP A 57 12.36 -9.34 -31.49
C ASP A 57 11.86 -8.83 -30.13
N LEU A 58 12.28 -7.63 -29.72
CA LEU A 58 11.81 -6.99 -28.50
C LEU A 58 10.31 -6.65 -28.58
N GLU A 59 9.84 -6.16 -29.72
CA GLU A 59 8.42 -5.89 -29.95
C GLU A 59 7.58 -7.17 -29.87
N ASN A 60 8.02 -8.25 -30.51
CA ASN A 60 7.34 -9.54 -30.44
C ASN A 60 7.31 -10.09 -29.00
N TYR A 61 8.45 -10.02 -28.30
CA TYR A 61 8.55 -10.46 -26.91
C TYR A 61 7.58 -9.72 -25.98
N LEU A 62 7.53 -8.38 -26.07
CA LEU A 62 6.62 -7.57 -25.26
C LEU A 62 5.16 -7.75 -25.69
N THR A 63 4.88 -8.00 -26.97
CA THR A 63 3.52 -8.32 -27.45
C THR A 63 3.02 -9.60 -26.79
N GLU A 64 3.79 -10.69 -26.84
CA GLU A 64 3.41 -11.94 -26.18
C GLU A 64 3.22 -11.74 -24.67
N LEU A 65 4.09 -10.95 -24.04
CA LEU A 65 4.01 -10.67 -22.60
C LEU A 65 2.75 -9.89 -22.22
N MET A 66 2.34 -8.94 -23.07
CA MET A 66 1.12 -8.16 -22.91
C MET A 66 -0.14 -8.98 -23.22
N ASP A 67 -0.07 -9.92 -24.16
CA ASP A 67 -1.20 -10.83 -24.48
C ASP A 67 -1.43 -11.85 -23.35
N GLU A 68 -0.37 -12.28 -22.65
CA GLU A 68 -0.46 -13.12 -21.45
C GLU A 68 -1.02 -12.38 -20.22
N TYR A 69 -1.24 -11.07 -20.31
CA TYR A 69 -1.60 -10.23 -19.18
C TYR A 69 -3.00 -10.51 -18.62
N GLU A 70 -3.95 -10.97 -19.46
CA GLU A 70 -5.29 -11.38 -19.00
C GLU A 70 -5.25 -12.53 -17.98
N ASP A 71 -4.25 -13.43 -18.08
CA ASP A 71 -4.06 -14.57 -17.18
C ASP A 71 -3.17 -14.25 -15.97
N PHE A 72 -2.29 -13.24 -16.08
CA PHE A 72 -1.35 -12.85 -15.02
C PHE A 72 -2.07 -12.24 -13.80
N PHE A 73 -3.17 -11.50 -14.05
CA PHE A 73 -4.11 -11.08 -13.01
C PHE A 73 -5.16 -12.16 -12.76
N GLY A 74 -4.71 -13.38 -12.45
CA GLY A 74 -5.52 -14.32 -11.69
C GLY A 74 -5.77 -13.74 -10.31
N PHE A 75 -6.73 -12.81 -10.20
CA PHE A 75 -7.29 -12.18 -9.01
C PHE A 75 -6.51 -12.53 -7.74
N GLY A 76 -5.40 -11.84 -7.51
CA GLY A 76 -4.94 -11.72 -6.14
C GLY A 76 -6.13 -11.19 -5.35
N ASP A 77 -6.52 -11.89 -4.29
CA ASP A 77 -7.72 -11.70 -3.48
C ASP A 77 -7.89 -10.30 -2.82
N ALA A 78 -7.09 -9.31 -3.23
CA ALA A 78 -6.97 -7.97 -2.68
C ALA A 78 -8.31 -7.25 -2.50
N PHE A 79 -9.27 -7.47 -3.41
CA PHE A 79 -10.60 -6.87 -3.41
C PHE A 79 -11.74 -7.89 -3.52
N GLN A 80 -11.55 -9.14 -3.05
CA GLN A 80 -12.68 -10.08 -2.93
C GLN A 80 -13.84 -9.47 -2.10
N ARG A 81 -13.48 -8.69 -1.08
CA ARG A 81 -14.41 -8.07 -0.14
C ARG A 81 -14.03 -6.63 0.15
N CYS A 82 -15.04 -5.77 0.17
CA CYS A 82 -14.91 -4.37 0.57
C CYS A 82 -15.69 -4.09 1.86
N ILE A 83 -15.22 -3.10 2.62
CA ILE A 83 -15.89 -2.58 3.81
C ILE A 83 -16.41 -1.19 3.47
N ALA A 84 -17.71 -1.10 3.20
CA ALA A 84 -18.40 0.18 3.07
C ALA A 84 -18.61 0.78 4.46
N ILE A 85 -18.30 2.07 4.61
CA ILE A 85 -18.33 2.81 5.87
C ILE A 85 -19.23 4.04 5.71
N GLY A 86 -20.20 4.16 6.62
CA GLY A 86 -21.00 5.36 6.72
C GLY A 86 -22.41 5.09 7.21
N TYR A 87 -23.33 5.89 6.69
CA TYR A 87 -24.75 5.85 7.00
C TYR A 87 -25.48 5.16 5.87
N PHE A 88 -26.19 4.10 6.20
CA PHE A 88 -26.95 3.33 5.22
C PHE A 88 -28.41 3.24 5.64
N SER A 89 -29.18 4.29 5.37
CA SER A 89 -30.61 4.34 5.66
C SER A 89 -31.46 3.92 4.46
N GLY A 90 -32.56 3.20 4.72
CA GLY A 90 -33.60 2.91 3.72
C GLY A 90 -33.15 2.03 2.55
N ASN A 91 -33.87 2.16 1.42
CA ASN A 91 -33.60 1.44 0.17
C ASN A 91 -32.51 2.11 -0.68
N ASP A 92 -32.12 3.35 -0.39
CA ASP A 92 -31.28 4.15 -1.28
C ASP A 92 -29.80 4.17 -0.86
N GLY A 93 -29.48 3.71 0.35
CA GLY A 93 -28.08 3.52 0.80
C GLY A 93 -27.30 4.82 1.05
N GLU A 94 -27.98 5.97 1.10
CA GLU A 94 -27.35 7.29 1.17
C GLU A 94 -27.11 7.77 2.61
N ALA A 95 -26.07 8.60 2.76
CA ALA A 95 -25.84 9.31 4.01
C ALA A 95 -26.90 10.41 4.21
N PRO A 96 -27.58 10.46 5.37
CA PRO A 96 -28.54 11.51 5.64
C PRO A 96 -27.84 12.86 5.61
N HIS A 97 -28.56 13.90 5.22
CA HIS A 97 -28.01 15.23 5.16
C HIS A 97 -29.08 16.31 5.30
N GLU A 98 -28.67 17.48 5.77
CA GLU A 98 -29.53 18.66 5.91
C GLU A 98 -29.02 19.77 5.00
N GLU A 99 -29.88 20.36 4.18
CA GLU A 99 -29.52 21.52 3.37
C GLU A 99 -29.62 22.82 4.20
N VAL A 100 -28.50 23.52 4.34
CA VAL A 100 -28.38 24.76 5.11
C VAL A 100 -28.01 25.91 4.17
N PRO A 101 -28.83 26.98 4.07
CA PRO A 101 -28.48 28.16 3.29
C PRO A 101 -27.31 28.92 3.96
N LYS A 102 -26.24 29.18 3.22
CA LYS A 102 -25.13 30.03 3.68
C LYS A 102 -24.67 30.97 2.57
N ASP A 103 -24.79 32.27 2.80
CA ASP A 103 -24.19 33.32 1.97
C ASP A 103 -24.38 33.15 0.44
N ARG A 104 -25.59 32.72 0.02
CA ARG A 104 -26.06 32.45 -1.37
C ARG A 104 -25.74 31.06 -1.95
N VAL A 105 -25.16 30.16 -1.16
CA VAL A 105 -24.92 28.76 -1.54
C VAL A 105 -25.72 27.85 -0.60
N VAL A 106 -26.35 26.80 -1.15
CA VAL A 106 -26.91 25.73 -0.33
C VAL A 106 -25.77 24.81 0.07
N MET A 107 -25.55 24.63 1.37
CA MET A 107 -24.57 23.68 1.89
C MET A 107 -25.29 22.44 2.40
N ARG A 108 -24.79 21.26 2.03
CA ARG A 108 -25.30 19.99 2.54
C ARG A 108 -24.58 19.61 3.83
N ARG A 109 -25.25 19.59 4.98
CA ARG A 109 -24.78 19.18 6.31
C ARG A 109 -24.90 17.67 6.55
N ILE A 110 -23.80 16.92 6.59
CA ILE A 110 -23.75 15.49 6.95
C ILE A 110 -23.76 15.25 8.49
N PRO A 111 -24.17 14.07 8.99
CA PRO A 111 -24.27 13.74 10.43
C PRO A 111 -22.91 13.65 11.14
N ASP A 112 -22.90 13.37 12.45
CA ASP A 112 -21.66 13.09 13.19
C ASP A 112 -21.23 11.61 13.06
N GLY A 113 -20.19 11.17 13.77
CA GLY A 113 -19.70 9.78 13.70
C GLY A 113 -20.51 8.77 14.53
N LYS A 114 -21.58 9.19 15.22
CA LYS A 114 -22.17 8.38 16.30
C LYS A 114 -22.92 7.14 15.81
N PHE A 115 -23.54 7.21 14.64
CA PHE A 115 -24.36 6.13 14.08
C PHE A 115 -23.77 5.55 12.80
N VAL A 116 -22.48 5.80 12.57
CA VAL A 116 -21.74 5.21 11.46
C VAL A 116 -21.66 3.70 11.65
N THR A 117 -21.91 2.99 10.55
CA THR A 117 -21.87 1.52 10.50
C THR A 117 -20.95 1.05 9.39
N THR A 118 -20.57 -0.22 9.44
CA THR A 118 -19.85 -0.92 8.37
C THR A 118 -20.76 -1.93 7.70
N ARG A 119 -20.62 -2.11 6.39
CA ARG A 119 -21.20 -3.23 5.64
C ARG A 119 -20.09 -3.95 4.88
N VAL A 120 -20.08 -5.27 4.96
CA VAL A 120 -19.22 -6.11 4.11
C VAL A 120 -19.93 -6.29 2.78
N VAL A 121 -19.21 -6.01 1.70
CA VAL A 121 -19.71 -6.10 0.32
C VAL A 121 -18.87 -7.13 -0.42
N ASP A 122 -19.56 -8.05 -1.08
CA ASP A 122 -19.01 -8.99 -2.06
C ASP A 122 -19.59 -8.54 -3.42
N ASP A 123 -18.78 -8.47 -4.46
CA ASP A 123 -19.10 -7.82 -5.77
C ASP A 123 -19.06 -6.28 -5.77
N PRO A 124 -17.85 -5.71 -5.60
CA PRO A 124 -17.69 -4.26 -5.52
C PRO A 124 -17.79 -3.52 -6.88
N GLU A 125 -18.83 -2.71 -7.10
CA GLU A 125 -19.00 -1.89 -8.31
C GLU A 125 -18.70 -0.38 -8.07
N CYS A 126 -17.42 -0.05 -7.83
CA CYS A 126 -16.91 1.35 -7.85
C CYS A 126 -17.76 2.41 -7.12
N GLY A 127 -18.30 2.04 -5.95
CA GLY A 127 -19.03 2.94 -5.07
C GLY A 127 -20.55 2.82 -5.09
N ASP A 128 -21.09 1.98 -5.96
CA ASP A 128 -22.47 1.50 -5.89
C ASP A 128 -22.44 0.00 -5.57
N PHE A 129 -22.94 -0.41 -4.41
CA PHE A 129 -22.91 -1.82 -4.02
C PHE A 129 -24.33 -2.33 -3.84
N SER A 130 -24.70 -3.37 -4.58
CA SER A 130 -26.05 -3.94 -4.59
C SER A 130 -26.18 -5.16 -3.68
N GLU A 131 -25.10 -5.90 -3.45
CA GLU A 131 -25.06 -7.09 -2.58
C GLU A 131 -24.27 -6.81 -1.29
N VAL A 132 -24.85 -7.17 -0.13
CA VAL A 132 -24.16 -7.08 1.16
C VAL A 132 -24.14 -8.42 1.87
N VAL A 133 -23.03 -8.71 2.53
CA VAL A 133 -22.89 -9.93 3.34
C VAL A 133 -23.45 -9.66 4.72
N VAL A 134 -24.50 -10.39 5.07
CA VAL A 134 -25.13 -10.38 6.39
C VAL A 134 -24.79 -11.68 7.10
N GLN A 135 -24.13 -11.57 8.25
CA GLN A 135 -23.91 -12.70 9.13
C GLN A 135 -25.16 -12.90 9.99
N ARG A 136 -25.81 -14.06 9.83
CA ARG A 136 -26.94 -14.46 10.66
C ARG A 136 -26.56 -15.69 11.48
N GLN A 137 -26.95 -15.69 12.74
CA GLN A 137 -26.81 -16.88 13.56
C GLN A 137 -27.96 -17.84 13.20
N GLY A 138 -27.61 -19.00 12.66
CA GLY A 138 -28.54 -20.09 12.37
C GLY A 138 -29.15 -20.66 13.66
N GLU A 139 -30.21 -21.45 13.51
CA GLU A 139 -30.93 -22.09 14.62
C GLU A 139 -30.05 -23.05 15.43
N ASP A 140 -28.97 -23.55 14.84
CA ASP A 140 -27.95 -24.41 15.43
C ASP A 140 -26.78 -23.63 16.07
N GLY A 141 -26.84 -22.29 16.05
CA GLY A 141 -25.79 -21.42 16.54
C GLY A 141 -24.63 -21.21 15.58
N VAL A 142 -24.67 -21.81 14.38
CA VAL A 142 -23.65 -21.61 13.33
C VAL A 142 -23.86 -20.25 12.67
N ILE A 143 -22.78 -19.49 12.49
CA ILE A 143 -22.84 -18.22 11.76
C ILE A 143 -22.90 -18.54 10.26
N VAL A 144 -24.04 -18.26 9.66
CA VAL A 144 -24.25 -18.36 8.21
C VAL A 144 -24.04 -16.99 7.60
N LYS A 145 -23.21 -16.92 6.55
CA LYS A 145 -23.07 -15.72 5.71
C LYS A 145 -24.15 -15.79 4.63
N GLU A 146 -25.11 -14.88 4.67
CA GLU A 146 -26.12 -14.72 3.63
C GLU A 146 -25.83 -13.44 2.83
N LYS A 147 -26.06 -13.49 1.52
CA LYS A 147 -26.07 -12.30 0.68
C LYS A 147 -27.48 -11.72 0.68
N GLU A 148 -27.59 -10.44 0.99
CA GLU A 148 -28.84 -9.68 0.86
C GLU A 148 -28.68 -8.58 -0.18
N GLU A 149 -29.65 -8.43 -1.07
CA GLU A 149 -29.72 -7.27 -1.97
C GLU A 149 -30.03 -6.01 -1.15
N ARG A 150 -29.04 -5.15 -0.97
CA ARG A 150 -29.17 -3.84 -0.32
C ARG A 150 -28.26 -2.83 -0.99
N LEU A 151 -28.88 -1.77 -1.50
CA LEU A 151 -28.11 -0.67 -2.07
C LEU A 151 -27.27 0.03 -0.99
N THR A 152 -25.99 0.20 -1.30
CA THR A 152 -25.00 0.88 -0.48
C THR A 152 -24.21 1.82 -1.38
N ARG A 153 -24.51 3.12 -1.31
CA ARG A 153 -23.86 4.15 -2.12
C ARG A 153 -22.74 4.79 -1.31
N THR A 154 -21.53 4.75 -1.85
CA THR A 154 -20.35 5.44 -1.32
C THR A 154 -19.82 6.49 -2.30
N GLY A 155 -20.23 6.44 -3.57
CA GLY A 155 -19.73 7.32 -4.62
C GLY A 155 -19.92 8.81 -4.34
N SER A 156 -18.84 9.60 -4.50
CA SER A 156 -18.82 11.07 -4.36
C SER A 156 -19.57 11.81 -5.47
N TYR A 157 -19.75 11.18 -6.64
CA TYR A 157 -20.33 11.78 -7.84
C TYR A 157 -21.84 12.03 -7.76
N TRP A 158 -22.58 11.15 -7.08
CA TRP A 158 -24.03 11.28 -6.97
C TRP A 158 -24.37 12.41 -5.98
N GLN A 159 -25.28 13.31 -6.38
CA GLN A 159 -25.95 14.29 -5.49
C GLN A 159 -26.70 13.53 -4.38
N GLY A 160 -26.00 13.02 -3.36
CA GLY A 160 -26.53 11.94 -2.54
C GLY A 160 -25.48 11.16 -1.75
N GLY A 161 -24.38 10.75 -2.39
CA GLY A 161 -23.40 9.82 -1.82
C GLY A 161 -22.31 10.45 -0.95
N ILE A 162 -22.34 11.77 -0.77
CA ILE A 162 -21.37 12.52 0.03
C ILE A 162 -21.46 12.08 1.50
N GLY A 163 -20.40 11.43 1.99
CA GLY A 163 -20.20 11.05 3.39
C GLY A 163 -19.84 9.58 3.57
N ASN A 164 -20.40 8.70 2.74
CA ASN A 164 -20.07 7.28 2.74
C ASN A 164 -18.81 7.04 1.89
N PHE A 165 -17.99 6.07 2.25
CA PHE A 165 -16.78 5.67 1.50
C PHE A 165 -16.53 4.19 1.72
N PHE A 166 -15.61 3.59 0.97
CA PHE A 166 -15.21 2.21 1.22
C PHE A 166 -13.69 2.04 1.29
N LEU A 167 -13.31 0.90 1.84
CA LEU A 167 -11.95 0.38 1.89
C LEU A 167 -11.98 -1.08 1.42
N SER A 168 -10.91 -1.59 0.81
CA SER A 168 -10.75 -3.04 0.75
C SER A 168 -10.72 -3.61 2.17
N GLU A 169 -11.20 -4.83 2.37
CA GLU A 169 -11.21 -5.46 3.71
C GLU A 169 -9.80 -5.49 4.31
N SER A 170 -8.80 -5.80 3.49
CA SER A 170 -7.39 -5.73 3.87
C SER A 170 -7.02 -4.34 4.38
N CYS A 171 -7.30 -3.28 3.61
CA CYS A 171 -6.98 -1.90 4.00
C CYS A 171 -7.68 -1.49 5.29
N TYR A 172 -8.94 -1.90 5.48
CA TYR A 172 -9.69 -1.63 6.71
C TYR A 172 -9.01 -2.27 7.92
N LEU A 173 -8.64 -3.55 7.81
CA LEU A 173 -7.99 -4.29 8.90
C LEU A 173 -6.58 -3.75 9.19
N PHE A 174 -5.80 -3.41 8.16
CA PHE A 174 -4.51 -2.72 8.33
C PHE A 174 -4.67 -1.42 9.08
N LEU A 175 -5.62 -0.58 8.65
CA LEU A 175 -5.86 0.69 9.30
C LEU A 175 -6.23 0.50 10.77
N GLN A 176 -7.13 -0.44 11.06
CA GLN A 176 -7.56 -0.73 12.42
C GLN A 176 -6.40 -1.22 13.31
N ALA A 177 -5.58 -2.14 12.80
CA ALA A 177 -4.45 -2.71 13.54
C ALA A 177 -3.31 -1.69 13.76
N TRP A 178 -3.06 -0.84 12.77
CA TRP A 178 -1.87 0.01 12.74
C TRP A 178 -2.07 1.44 13.28
N ILE A 179 -3.30 1.96 13.30
CA ILE A 179 -3.57 3.31 13.82
C ILE A 179 -3.26 3.42 15.32
N GLY A 180 -3.41 2.32 16.08
CA GLY A 180 -3.21 2.23 17.52
C GLY A 180 -3.91 3.36 18.28
N LEU A 181 -5.25 3.32 18.34
CA LEU A 181 -6.10 4.39 18.90
C LEU A 181 -5.78 4.72 20.36
N GLU A 182 -5.30 3.74 21.12
CA GLU A 182 -4.87 3.84 22.51
C GLU A 182 -3.63 4.72 22.69
N HIS A 183 -2.81 4.87 21.65
CA HIS A 183 -1.62 5.71 21.64
C HIS A 183 -1.92 7.16 21.22
N LEU A 184 -3.13 7.44 20.74
CA LEU A 184 -3.56 8.78 20.36
C LEU A 184 -4.10 9.56 21.58
N PRO A 185 -4.02 10.90 21.58
CA PRO A 185 -4.63 11.73 22.62
C PRO A 185 -6.11 11.42 22.80
N PRO A 186 -6.72 11.69 23.96
CA PRO A 186 -8.18 11.62 24.10
C PRO A 186 -8.85 12.70 23.24
N MET A 187 -10.11 12.49 22.87
CA MET A 187 -10.91 13.52 22.21
C MET A 187 -11.07 14.76 23.09
N TRP A 188 -10.92 15.94 22.49
CA TRP A 188 -10.98 17.25 23.15
C TRP A 188 -12.31 17.51 23.89
N ASP A 189 -13.42 16.94 23.40
CA ASP A 189 -14.76 17.08 23.96
C ASP A 189 -15.16 15.91 24.89
N GLY A 190 -14.28 14.92 25.06
CA GLY A 190 -14.53 13.75 25.88
C GLY A 190 -15.58 12.78 25.31
N ARG A 191 -16.06 12.96 24.07
CA ARG A 191 -16.89 11.96 23.41
C ARG A 191 -16.14 10.63 23.32
N LYS A 192 -16.89 9.53 23.18
CA LYS A 192 -16.36 8.22 22.84
C LYS A 192 -17.08 7.75 21.59
N LEU A 193 -16.33 7.68 20.51
CA LEU A 193 -16.79 7.19 19.22
C LEU A 193 -16.17 5.80 19.00
N SER A 194 -16.80 4.99 18.18
CA SER A 194 -16.18 3.75 17.70
C SER A 194 -15.01 4.10 16.78
N PHE A 195 -14.10 3.15 16.53
CA PHE A 195 -13.06 3.30 15.51
C PHE A 195 -13.64 3.79 14.17
N VAL A 196 -14.76 3.21 13.76
CA VAL A 196 -15.44 3.52 12.50
C VAL A 196 -16.05 4.93 12.52
N GLY A 197 -16.65 5.33 13.65
CA GLY A 197 -17.23 6.67 13.81
C GLY A 197 -16.16 7.75 13.83
N GLU A 198 -15.03 7.52 14.50
CA GLU A 198 -13.89 8.43 14.48
C GLU A 198 -13.26 8.50 13.08
N LEU A 199 -13.06 7.35 12.41
CA LEU A 199 -12.57 7.31 11.03
C LEU A 199 -13.46 8.18 10.14
N TRP A 200 -14.76 7.95 10.20
CA TRP A 200 -15.73 8.68 9.40
C TRP A 200 -15.68 10.19 9.66
N GLU A 201 -15.58 10.63 10.93
CA GLU A 201 -15.43 12.05 11.22
C GLU A 201 -14.06 12.56 10.72
N VAL A 202 -12.94 11.85 10.94
CA VAL A 202 -11.60 12.25 10.48
C VAL A 202 -11.53 12.47 8.96
N ILE A 203 -12.24 11.65 8.19
CA ILE A 203 -12.28 11.75 6.73
C ILE A 203 -13.19 12.89 6.26
N ASN A 204 -14.43 12.91 6.75
CA ASN A 204 -15.45 13.85 6.28
C ASN A 204 -15.32 15.25 6.89
N SER A 205 -14.30 15.43 7.74
CA SER A 205 -14.09 16.66 8.48
C SER A 205 -13.25 17.72 7.81
N ARG A 206 -12.49 17.31 6.81
CA ARG A 206 -11.38 18.12 6.36
C ARG A 206 -11.87 19.32 5.56
N GLU A 207 -11.02 20.35 5.53
CA GLU A 207 -11.26 21.55 4.74
C GLU A 207 -11.30 21.24 3.25
N THR A 208 -10.26 20.56 2.79
CA THR A 208 -10.21 19.83 1.54
C THR A 208 -10.79 18.45 1.81
N GLY A 209 -12.06 18.27 1.47
CA GLY A 209 -12.73 16.97 1.53
C GLY A 209 -12.17 15.99 0.50
N ARG A 210 -12.89 14.89 0.27
CA ARG A 210 -12.57 14.02 -0.86
C ARG A 210 -12.83 14.75 -2.17
N ASN A 211 -12.00 14.49 -3.18
CA ASN A 211 -12.23 15.04 -4.52
C ASN A 211 -13.36 14.26 -5.24
N ASP A 212 -13.65 14.62 -6.50
CA ASP A 212 -14.71 13.99 -7.29
C ASP A 212 -14.51 12.48 -7.51
N GLY A 213 -13.26 11.99 -7.48
CA GLY A 213 -12.90 10.56 -7.54
C GLY A 213 -12.86 9.84 -6.19
N GLY A 214 -13.28 10.49 -5.11
CA GLY A 214 -13.36 9.89 -3.78
C GLY A 214 -12.02 9.73 -3.05
N TRP A 215 -10.92 10.29 -3.56
CA TRP A 215 -9.60 10.21 -2.91
C TRP A 215 -9.32 11.42 -2.00
N LEU A 216 -8.28 11.29 -1.17
CA LEU A 216 -7.87 12.30 -0.20
C LEU A 216 -6.56 12.96 -0.61
N ASP A 217 -6.63 14.24 -0.99
CA ASP A 217 -5.51 14.98 -1.62
C ASP A 217 -4.15 14.95 -0.88
N TRP A 218 -4.20 14.70 0.42
CA TRP A 218 -3.04 14.68 1.33
C TRP A 218 -2.49 13.27 1.60
N LEU A 219 -3.18 12.22 1.17
CA LEU A 219 -2.58 10.90 1.06
C LEU A 219 -1.74 10.85 -0.22
N GLU A 220 -0.65 10.10 -0.23
CA GLU A 220 0.09 9.83 -1.48
C GLU A 220 -0.22 8.39 -1.86
N PRO A 221 -1.23 8.14 -2.71
CA PRO A 221 -1.54 6.77 -3.11
C PRO A 221 -0.48 6.21 -4.06
N GLY A 222 0.58 6.96 -4.40
CA GLY A 222 1.74 6.44 -5.13
C GLY A 222 1.62 6.58 -6.64
N GLY A 223 0.89 7.59 -7.13
CA GLY A 223 0.68 7.83 -8.56
C GLY A 223 -0.70 7.41 -9.06
N ALA A 224 -1.49 6.69 -8.25
CA ALA A 224 -2.88 6.32 -8.58
C ALA A 224 -3.73 7.54 -8.95
N GLU A 225 -3.49 8.66 -8.27
CA GLU A 225 -4.25 9.90 -8.42
C GLU A 225 -4.15 10.48 -9.83
N LYS A 226 -3.03 10.26 -10.53
CA LYS A 226 -2.79 10.76 -11.88
C LYS A 226 -3.53 9.98 -12.96
N LYS A 227 -4.07 8.80 -12.61
CA LYS A 227 -4.82 7.94 -13.52
C LYS A 227 -6.33 8.07 -13.37
N LEU A 228 -6.78 8.77 -12.33
CA LEU A 228 -8.21 9.01 -12.05
C LEU A 228 -8.86 10.03 -12.99
N GLU A 229 -8.08 10.74 -13.81
CA GLU A 229 -8.64 11.53 -14.92
C GLU A 229 -9.27 10.62 -16.00
N GLN A 230 -8.97 9.32 -15.96
CA GLN A 230 -9.53 8.24 -16.76
C GLN A 230 -10.06 7.13 -15.82
N THR A 231 -10.82 6.18 -16.38
CA THR A 231 -11.25 5.01 -15.62
C THR A 231 -10.05 4.14 -15.25
N GLN A 232 -9.98 3.60 -14.03
CA GLN A 232 -8.85 2.72 -13.62
C GLN A 232 -8.91 1.31 -14.27
N TYR A 233 -9.91 1.05 -15.13
CA TYR A 233 -10.02 -0.16 -15.94
C TYR A 233 -8.90 -0.30 -16.98
N GLU A 234 -8.18 0.78 -17.29
CA GLU A 234 -7.28 0.83 -18.45
C GLU A 234 -5.95 1.51 -18.12
N LEU A 235 -4.88 1.05 -18.76
CA LEU A 235 -3.55 1.63 -18.64
C LEU A 235 -3.36 2.68 -19.71
N SER A 236 -3.75 3.93 -19.46
CA SER A 236 -3.40 5.03 -20.36
C SER A 236 -2.65 6.18 -19.68
N THR A 237 -1.61 6.63 -20.40
CA THR A 237 -0.89 7.91 -20.46
C THR A 237 -0.61 8.74 -19.20
N GLY A 238 -0.69 8.16 -18.00
CA GLY A 238 -0.23 8.75 -16.75
C GLY A 238 1.28 8.63 -16.50
N GLY A 239 2.12 9.02 -17.47
CA GLY A 239 3.58 9.05 -17.32
C GLY A 239 4.25 7.68 -17.37
N ILE A 240 4.40 7.16 -18.60
CA ILE A 240 5.21 5.96 -18.84
C ILE A 240 6.65 6.27 -18.40
N LEU A 241 7.11 5.55 -17.40
CA LEU A 241 8.47 5.62 -16.90
C LEU A 241 9.09 4.26 -17.16
N SER A 242 9.48 3.92 -18.40
CA SER A 242 10.00 2.58 -18.79
C SER A 242 11.37 2.20 -18.16
N PHE A 243 11.67 2.69 -16.97
CA PHE A 243 12.94 2.49 -16.27
C PHE A 243 13.02 1.08 -15.70
N SER A 244 11.98 0.60 -15.02
CA SER A 244 11.99 -0.73 -14.40
C SER A 244 11.95 -1.83 -15.46
N ILE A 245 11.19 -1.65 -16.54
CA ILE A 245 11.20 -2.56 -17.70
C ILE A 245 12.60 -2.59 -18.31
N ALA A 246 13.23 -1.43 -18.53
CA ALA A 246 14.58 -1.40 -19.08
C ALA A 246 15.60 -2.11 -18.16
N ASP A 247 15.53 -1.89 -16.85
CA ASP A 247 16.41 -2.56 -15.90
C ASP A 247 16.16 -4.07 -15.88
N ALA A 248 14.90 -4.52 -15.89
CA ALA A 248 14.55 -5.93 -15.97
C ALA A 248 15.07 -6.61 -17.25
N LEU A 249 14.98 -5.93 -18.40
CA LEU A 249 15.53 -6.41 -19.67
C LEU A 249 17.06 -6.51 -19.65
N ARG A 250 17.75 -5.54 -19.05
CA ARG A 250 19.22 -5.54 -18.89
C ARG A 250 19.71 -6.63 -17.97
N GLU A 251 18.96 -6.91 -16.92
CA GLU A 251 19.32 -7.92 -15.92
C GLU A 251 18.90 -9.33 -16.34
N GLY A 252 18.15 -9.47 -17.44
CA GLY A 252 17.73 -10.77 -17.97
C GLY A 252 16.71 -11.46 -17.07
N TRP A 253 15.84 -10.67 -16.43
CA TRP A 253 14.79 -11.20 -15.56
C TRP A 253 13.85 -12.14 -16.32
N ASP A 254 13.23 -13.08 -15.61
CA ASP A 254 12.19 -13.93 -16.18
C ASP A 254 10.94 -13.12 -16.59
N ARG A 255 10.07 -13.75 -17.40
CA ARG A 255 8.83 -13.14 -17.92
C ARG A 255 7.94 -12.58 -16.79
N GLU A 256 7.81 -13.29 -15.67
CA GLU A 256 6.92 -12.90 -14.58
C GLU A 256 7.44 -11.65 -13.86
N ARG A 257 8.75 -11.56 -13.63
CA ARG A 257 9.40 -10.38 -13.08
C ARG A 257 9.36 -9.18 -14.02
N ILE A 258 9.42 -9.39 -15.33
CA ILE A 258 9.25 -8.30 -16.30
C ILE A 258 7.81 -7.79 -16.27
N LYS A 259 6.80 -8.66 -16.12
CA LYS A 259 5.41 -8.22 -15.90
C LYS A 259 5.31 -7.35 -14.65
N ILE A 260 5.94 -7.72 -13.53
CA ILE A 260 6.02 -6.88 -12.32
C ILE A 260 6.71 -5.54 -12.61
N ALA A 261 7.81 -5.53 -13.37
CA ALA A 261 8.50 -4.30 -13.75
C ALA A 261 7.61 -3.38 -14.61
N MET A 262 6.78 -3.96 -15.49
CA MET A 262 5.74 -3.20 -16.19
C MET A 262 4.74 -2.63 -15.19
N LEU A 263 4.26 -3.41 -14.23
CA LEU A 263 3.37 -2.89 -13.19
C LEU A 263 4.01 -1.74 -12.41
N ASP A 264 5.30 -1.81 -12.09
CA ASP A 264 6.03 -0.73 -11.42
C ASP A 264 6.03 0.56 -12.27
N ASP A 265 6.43 0.46 -13.54
CA ASP A 265 6.54 1.59 -14.46
C ASP A 265 5.21 2.25 -14.78
N TYR A 266 4.15 1.44 -14.83
CA TYR A 266 2.80 1.92 -14.97
C TYR A 266 2.15 2.28 -13.63
N GLY A 267 2.75 2.02 -12.46
CA GLY A 267 2.18 2.33 -11.15
C GLY A 267 0.99 1.45 -10.74
N LEU A 268 1.03 0.17 -11.04
CA LEU A 268 -0.02 -0.86 -10.85
C LEU A 268 0.32 -1.91 -9.81
N TRP A 269 1.56 -1.94 -9.34
CA TRP A 269 1.97 -2.64 -8.12
C TRP A 269 1.05 -2.38 -6.91
N MET A 270 0.25 -1.30 -6.95
CA MET A 270 -0.78 -0.98 -5.96
C MET A 270 -1.93 -1.99 -5.91
N PHE A 271 -2.15 -2.77 -6.99
CA PHE A 271 -3.14 -3.84 -7.09
C PHE A 271 -2.60 -5.20 -6.58
N ALA A 272 -1.30 -5.33 -6.31
CA ALA A 272 -0.72 -6.53 -5.70
C ALA A 272 -1.31 -6.76 -4.30
N THR A 273 -1.47 -8.02 -3.90
CA THR A 273 -2.06 -8.31 -2.60
C THR A 273 -1.09 -7.91 -1.47
N PRO A 274 -1.56 -7.24 -0.40
CA PRO A 274 -0.66 -6.78 0.67
C PRO A 274 -0.22 -7.89 1.65
N HIS A 275 -0.60 -9.14 1.40
CA HIS A 275 -0.39 -10.29 2.28
C HIS A 275 0.54 -11.36 1.70
N GLU A 276 1.00 -11.21 0.45
CA GLU A 276 2.08 -12.03 -0.07
C GLU A 276 3.41 -11.65 0.59
N TRP A 277 4.18 -12.68 0.94
CA TRP A 277 5.44 -12.56 1.64
C TRP A 277 6.57 -13.08 0.77
N PRO A 278 7.77 -12.51 0.90
CA PRO A 278 8.90 -12.93 0.09
C PRO A 278 9.27 -14.38 0.38
N SER A 279 9.59 -15.14 -0.66
CA SER A 279 9.98 -16.56 -0.57
C SER A 279 11.41 -16.77 -1.08
N LEU A 280 12.17 -17.66 -0.44
CA LEU A 280 13.54 -17.95 -0.87
C LEU A 280 13.58 -18.66 -2.25
N SER A 281 12.52 -19.39 -2.59
CA SER A 281 12.38 -20.12 -3.88
C SER A 281 12.40 -19.20 -5.09
N ASP A 282 11.95 -17.94 -4.94
CA ASP A 282 11.84 -16.99 -6.04
C ASP A 282 13.13 -16.20 -6.28
N GLN A 283 14.19 -16.43 -5.49
CA GLN A 283 15.40 -15.60 -5.50
C GLN A 283 16.69 -16.40 -5.75
N SER A 284 16.75 -17.10 -6.89
CA SER A 284 17.96 -17.77 -7.41
C SER A 284 19.19 -16.83 -7.50
N GLU A 285 19.00 -15.51 -7.52
CA GLU A 285 20.06 -14.49 -7.73
C GLU A 285 20.51 -13.78 -6.44
N MET A 286 19.75 -13.83 -5.35
CA MET A 286 20.13 -13.14 -4.11
C MET A 286 21.27 -13.83 -3.34
N ALA A 287 21.62 -15.06 -3.74
CA ALA A 287 22.88 -15.69 -3.37
C ALA A 287 24.10 -14.91 -3.90
N GLU A 288 23.96 -14.11 -4.95
CA GLU A 288 25.02 -13.22 -5.46
C GLU A 288 25.01 -11.84 -4.79
N LEU A 289 23.88 -11.38 -4.25
CA LEU A 289 23.84 -10.15 -3.42
C LEU A 289 24.53 -10.34 -2.07
N THR A 290 24.68 -11.58 -1.59
CA THR A 290 25.65 -11.92 -0.53
C THR A 290 27.13 -11.83 -0.96
N ASN A 291 27.41 -11.83 -2.27
CA ASN A 291 28.73 -11.60 -2.86
C ASN A 291 28.97 -10.15 -3.30
N ILE A 292 27.99 -9.23 -3.18
CA ILE A 292 28.32 -7.81 -3.04
C ILE A 292 28.98 -7.68 -1.67
N GLY A 293 30.28 -7.98 -1.68
CA GLY A 293 31.11 -8.05 -0.51
C GLY A 293 30.96 -6.77 0.29
N PHE A 294 30.31 -6.91 1.44
CA PHE A 294 30.72 -6.19 2.63
C PHE A 294 32.07 -6.71 3.15
N ASP A 295 33.00 -7.00 2.24
CA ASP A 295 34.42 -7.22 2.53
C ASP A 295 35.07 -5.84 2.69
N GLY A 296 34.64 -5.13 3.74
CA GLY A 296 35.41 -4.03 4.29
C GLY A 296 36.72 -4.59 4.86
N PRO A 297 37.87 -3.96 4.60
CA PRO A 297 39.15 -4.48 5.05
C PRO A 297 39.17 -4.67 6.57
N LEU A 298 39.73 -5.82 6.99
CA LEU A 298 40.04 -6.14 8.37
C LEU A 298 40.79 -4.98 9.03
N LEU A 299 40.18 -4.45 10.09
CA LEU A 299 40.75 -3.64 11.19
C LEU A 299 42.16 -3.07 10.92
N SER A 300 42.23 -1.82 10.47
CA SER A 300 43.39 -0.97 10.74
C SER A 300 42.96 0.18 11.65
N THR A 301 43.30 0.05 12.93
CA THR A 301 43.17 1.12 13.91
C THR A 301 44.13 2.25 13.56
N SER A 302 43.65 3.27 12.85
CA SER A 302 44.38 4.53 12.67
C SER A 302 43.47 5.70 13.03
N SER A 303 43.89 6.42 14.07
CA SER A 303 43.47 7.77 14.49
C SER A 303 43.27 8.73 13.31
N SER A 304 42.38 9.72 13.30
CA SER A 304 42.19 10.74 14.34
C SER A 304 40.91 11.58 14.15
N SER A 305 40.44 12.12 15.29
CA SER A 305 39.73 13.40 15.48
C SER A 305 38.40 13.67 14.74
N SER A 306 37.30 13.40 15.43
CA SER A 306 36.42 14.47 15.98
C SER A 306 35.58 13.88 17.13
N LEU A 307 35.15 14.71 18.08
CA LEU A 307 34.33 14.30 19.22
C LEU A 307 32.95 13.80 18.78
N GLY A 308 32.84 12.54 18.39
CA GLY A 308 31.58 11.81 18.32
C GLY A 308 31.42 10.93 19.56
N SER A 309 30.48 11.25 20.45
CA SER A 309 30.18 10.50 21.68
C SER A 309 30.01 8.98 21.43
N LEU A 310 29.44 8.62 20.27
CA LEU A 310 29.13 7.24 19.92
C LEU A 310 30.37 6.37 19.64
N SER A 311 31.47 6.95 19.15
CA SER A 311 32.69 6.20 18.82
C SER A 311 33.40 5.60 20.04
N ARG A 312 32.99 5.98 21.26
CA ARG A 312 33.57 5.51 22.53
C ARG A 312 32.85 4.28 23.10
N PHE A 313 31.65 3.96 22.62
CA PHE A 313 30.91 2.81 23.10
C PHE A 313 31.46 1.51 22.52
N SER A 314 31.32 0.42 23.29
CA SER A 314 31.63 -0.92 22.80
C SER A 314 30.59 -1.36 21.76
N PRO A 315 30.91 -2.32 20.87
CA PRO A 315 29.96 -2.84 19.89
C PRO A 315 28.64 -3.30 20.51
N GLU A 316 28.67 -3.88 21.71
CA GLU A 316 27.48 -4.36 22.42
C GLU A 316 26.56 -3.22 22.84
N VAL A 317 27.12 -2.11 23.33
CA VAL A 317 26.34 -0.91 23.68
C VAL A 317 25.81 -0.23 22.42
N LEU A 318 26.59 -0.22 21.34
CA LEU A 318 26.15 0.30 20.05
C LEU A 318 25.02 -0.53 19.45
N VAL A 319 25.08 -1.85 19.55
CA VAL A 319 23.99 -2.76 19.16
C VAL A 319 22.70 -2.38 19.87
N GLN A 320 22.76 -2.17 21.19
CA GLN A 320 21.59 -1.73 21.93
C GLN A 320 21.12 -0.38 21.41
N ILE A 321 21.97 0.66 21.38
CA ILE A 321 21.60 2.01 20.92
C ILE A 321 20.98 1.98 19.52
N PHE A 322 21.58 1.24 18.58
CA PHE A 322 21.10 1.17 17.20
C PHE A 322 19.82 0.33 17.08
N GLY A 323 19.64 -0.67 17.96
CA GLY A 323 18.36 -1.36 18.14
C GLY A 323 17.21 -0.43 18.50
N TRP A 324 17.47 0.76 19.09
CA TRP A 324 16.44 1.74 19.39
C TRP A 324 16.02 2.61 18.20
N LEU A 325 16.71 2.55 17.07
CA LEU A 325 16.41 3.42 15.92
C LEU A 325 15.04 3.08 15.31
N PRO A 326 14.27 4.12 14.91
CA PRO A 326 12.91 3.94 14.42
C PRO A 326 12.85 3.44 12.99
N THR A 327 13.92 3.51 12.18
CA THR A 327 13.92 2.99 10.80
C THR A 327 15.28 2.43 10.39
N VAL A 328 15.29 1.47 9.44
CA VAL A 328 16.52 0.97 8.80
C VAL A 328 17.23 2.09 8.04
N GLY A 329 16.49 3.01 7.44
CA GLY A 329 17.06 4.18 6.75
C GLY A 329 17.87 5.08 7.70
N GLU A 330 17.39 5.32 8.92
CA GLU A 330 18.17 6.06 9.93
C GLU A 330 19.41 5.31 10.40
N TYR A 331 19.33 3.98 10.53
CA TYR A 331 20.51 3.14 10.77
C TYR A 331 21.55 3.27 9.65
N LEU A 332 21.13 3.19 8.39
CA LEU A 332 22.04 3.30 7.25
C LEU A 332 22.64 4.71 7.13
N LYS A 333 21.90 5.77 7.52
CA LYS A 333 22.44 7.13 7.60
C LYS A 333 23.60 7.25 8.60
N LEU A 334 23.71 6.38 9.61
CA LEU A 334 24.85 6.39 10.53
C LEU A 334 26.19 6.07 9.85
N LYS A 335 26.17 5.45 8.66
CA LYS A 335 27.38 5.22 7.85
C LYS A 335 28.10 6.52 7.51
N THR A 336 27.37 7.63 7.39
CA THR A 336 27.95 8.93 7.00
C THR A 336 28.53 9.71 8.18
N VAL A 337 28.35 9.22 9.41
CA VAL A 337 28.73 9.95 10.64
C VAL A 337 30.23 9.87 10.93
N SER A 338 30.86 8.72 10.66
CA SER A 338 32.32 8.55 10.79
C SER A 338 32.79 7.27 10.11
N GLN A 339 34.10 7.17 9.80
CA GLN A 339 34.70 5.96 9.22
C GLN A 339 34.45 4.71 10.09
N ARG A 340 34.59 4.82 11.42
CA ARG A 340 34.32 3.69 12.31
C ARG A 340 32.86 3.21 12.24
N MET A 341 31.91 4.14 12.12
CA MET A 341 30.49 3.77 11.98
C MET A 341 30.23 3.15 10.60
N HIS A 342 30.83 3.70 9.56
CA HIS A 342 30.82 3.10 8.23
C HIS A 342 31.29 1.64 8.29
N ASP A 343 32.46 1.38 8.89
CA ASP A 343 33.06 0.05 8.96
C ASP A 343 32.25 -0.93 9.84
N LEU A 344 31.69 -0.44 10.96
CA LEU A 344 30.82 -1.26 11.82
C LEU A 344 29.52 -1.65 11.13
N ILE A 345 28.86 -0.70 10.47
CA ILE A 345 27.60 -0.95 9.78
C ILE A 345 27.84 -1.76 8.49
N ALA A 346 29.02 -1.61 7.88
CA ALA A 346 29.44 -2.48 6.80
C ALA A 346 29.60 -3.94 7.24
N SER A 347 29.89 -4.23 8.51
CA SER A 347 29.96 -5.63 8.96
C SER A 347 28.59 -6.33 8.90
N SER A 348 28.51 -7.42 8.13
CA SER A 348 27.29 -8.24 8.00
C SER A 348 26.85 -8.83 9.35
N GLN A 349 27.79 -9.28 10.17
CA GLN A 349 27.51 -9.82 11.51
C GLN A 349 26.94 -8.75 12.45
N PHE A 350 27.56 -7.57 12.48
CA PHE A 350 27.09 -6.47 13.33
C PHE A 350 25.69 -6.00 12.89
N THR A 351 25.48 -5.83 11.58
CA THR A 351 24.16 -5.46 11.02
C THR A 351 23.09 -6.51 11.30
N ALA A 352 23.41 -7.80 11.19
CA ALA A 352 22.46 -8.87 11.51
C ALA A 352 22.04 -8.83 12.99
N ILE A 353 22.97 -8.57 13.91
CA ILE A 353 22.66 -8.44 15.33
C ILE A 353 21.81 -7.18 15.59
N VAL A 354 22.17 -6.04 15.00
CA VAL A 354 21.37 -4.81 15.13
C VAL A 354 19.95 -5.00 14.60
N PHE A 355 19.79 -5.62 13.42
CA PHE A 355 18.46 -5.87 12.86
C PHE A 355 17.62 -6.81 13.72
N ARG A 356 18.23 -7.84 14.32
CA ARG A 356 17.53 -8.68 15.31
C ARG A 356 17.09 -7.87 16.53
N GLU A 357 17.94 -7.00 17.05
CA GLU A 357 17.58 -6.11 18.16
C GLU A 357 16.55 -5.04 17.77
N MET A 358 16.49 -4.61 16.51
CA MET A 358 15.41 -3.74 16.02
C MET A 358 14.07 -4.48 15.91
N LEU A 359 14.09 -5.82 15.86
CA LEU A 359 12.92 -6.69 15.74
C LEU A 359 12.48 -7.32 17.08
N GLN A 360 13.37 -7.49 18.05
CA GLN A 360 13.12 -8.26 19.29
C GLN A 360 12.30 -7.59 20.42
N PRO A 361 12.44 -6.29 20.77
CA PRO A 361 11.93 -5.84 22.06
C PRO A 361 10.45 -5.43 22.07
N ASN A 362 9.89 -5.00 20.94
CA ASN A 362 8.49 -4.63 20.73
C ASN A 362 8.38 -4.19 19.27
N LEU A 363 7.44 -4.80 18.54
CA LEU A 363 7.04 -4.59 17.15
C LEU A 363 6.91 -3.13 16.65
N ASN A 364 7.11 -2.10 17.48
CA ASN A 364 6.68 -0.72 17.26
C ASN A 364 7.66 0.22 16.52
N ARG A 365 8.71 -0.26 15.85
CA ARG A 365 9.78 0.65 15.37
C ARG A 365 10.01 0.65 13.86
N ALA A 366 10.92 -0.16 13.35
CA ALA A 366 11.37 -0.02 11.96
C ALA A 366 10.56 -0.83 10.94
N LEU A 367 10.06 -1.99 11.35
CA LEU A 367 9.44 -2.97 10.47
C LEU A 367 8.10 -3.46 11.02
N PHE A 368 7.42 -2.65 11.85
CA PHE A 368 6.09 -2.99 12.39
C PHE A 368 5.12 -3.45 11.30
N TRP A 369 5.16 -2.74 10.19
CA TRP A 369 4.35 -2.99 9.02
C TRP A 369 4.67 -4.30 8.33
N VAL A 370 5.72 -5.05 8.69
CA VAL A 370 6.07 -6.38 8.15
C VAL A 370 5.44 -7.50 8.97
N HIS A 371 4.82 -7.21 10.11
CA HIS A 371 4.19 -8.25 10.91
C HIS A 371 2.76 -8.51 10.45
N PRO A 372 2.31 -9.78 10.45
CA PRO A 372 0.94 -10.12 10.09
C PRO A 372 -0.06 -9.44 11.03
N ILE A 373 -1.25 -9.15 10.53
CA ILE A 373 -2.32 -8.56 11.33
C ILE A 373 -3.01 -9.67 12.15
N ASP A 374 -3.17 -9.48 13.45
CA ASP A 374 -3.85 -10.46 14.33
C ASP A 374 -5.29 -10.78 13.90
N GLN A 375 -5.98 -9.83 13.25
CA GLN A 375 -7.34 -10.00 12.74
C GLN A 375 -7.42 -10.84 11.45
N LYS A 376 -6.29 -11.27 10.88
CA LYS A 376 -6.18 -12.14 9.70
C LYS A 376 -5.35 -13.39 10.02
N PRO A 377 -5.97 -14.45 10.57
CA PRO A 377 -5.26 -15.68 10.92
C PRO A 377 -4.54 -16.34 9.73
N GLU A 378 -5.12 -16.25 8.54
CA GLU A 378 -4.54 -16.71 7.28
C GLU A 378 -3.20 -16.03 6.99
N GLU A 379 -3.13 -14.71 7.12
CA GLU A 379 -1.91 -13.93 6.88
C GLU A 379 -0.80 -14.31 7.86
N HIS A 380 -1.15 -14.65 9.11
CA HIS A 380 -0.19 -15.16 10.07
C HIS A 380 0.39 -16.50 9.62
N ASN A 381 -0.44 -17.42 9.12
CA ASN A 381 0.02 -18.70 8.61
C ASN A 381 0.91 -18.52 7.39
N ASP A 382 0.51 -17.69 6.44
CA ASP A 382 1.28 -17.38 5.22
C ASP A 382 2.63 -16.76 5.58
N PHE A 383 2.65 -15.84 6.56
CA PHE A 383 3.87 -15.26 7.09
C PHE A 383 4.80 -16.32 7.68
N ILE A 384 4.27 -17.21 8.52
CA ILE A 384 5.05 -18.30 9.11
C ILE A 384 5.57 -19.26 8.04
N GLU A 385 4.77 -19.59 7.02
CA GLU A 385 5.19 -20.43 5.91
C GLU A 385 6.29 -19.78 5.09
N ALA A 386 6.14 -18.51 4.73
CA ALA A 386 7.18 -17.73 4.08
C ALA A 386 8.47 -17.77 4.91
N LEU A 387 8.42 -17.45 6.21
CA LEU A 387 9.60 -17.51 7.10
C LEU A 387 10.27 -18.90 7.14
N LYS A 388 9.50 -19.99 7.01
CA LYS A 388 10.08 -21.34 6.92
C LYS A 388 10.85 -21.55 5.62
N THR A 389 10.43 -20.94 4.50
CA THR A 389 11.18 -21.03 3.22
C THR A 389 12.58 -20.41 3.34
N TRP A 390 12.75 -19.38 4.17
CA TRP A 390 14.03 -18.72 4.45
C TRP A 390 14.94 -19.52 5.39
N MET A 391 14.43 -20.58 6.03
CA MET A 391 15.18 -21.42 6.95
C MET A 391 15.70 -22.67 6.26
N SER A 392 16.99 -22.99 6.45
CA SER A 392 17.55 -24.25 5.96
C SER A 392 16.81 -25.45 6.54
N SER A 393 16.59 -26.50 5.73
CA SER A 393 15.82 -27.69 6.10
C SER A 393 16.26 -28.35 7.42
N ASP A 394 17.56 -28.29 7.73
CA ASP A 394 18.14 -28.82 8.96
C ASP A 394 17.72 -28.05 10.23
N SER A 395 17.33 -26.77 10.08
CA SER A 395 16.96 -25.85 11.17
C SER A 395 15.46 -25.81 11.46
N GLN A 396 14.62 -26.44 10.61
CA GLN A 396 13.16 -26.40 10.72
C GLN A 396 12.60 -27.36 11.80
N SER A 397 13.41 -28.31 12.28
CA SER A 397 12.92 -29.44 13.10
C SER A 397 12.63 -29.12 14.58
N ASN A 398 12.98 -27.93 15.09
CA ASN A 398 12.89 -27.64 16.54
C ASN A 398 12.42 -26.21 16.91
N ILE A 399 12.02 -25.38 15.95
CA ILE A 399 11.68 -23.97 16.24
C ILE A 399 10.16 -23.79 16.26
N VAL A 400 9.65 -23.27 17.38
CA VAL A 400 8.26 -22.78 17.49
C VAL A 400 8.10 -21.61 16.51
N SER A 401 7.06 -21.66 15.67
CA SER A 401 6.81 -20.69 14.58
C SER A 401 7.02 -19.22 14.97
N GLU A 402 6.63 -18.85 16.20
CA GLU A 402 6.70 -17.48 16.73
C GLU A 402 8.13 -16.93 16.93
N GLN A 403 9.19 -17.75 16.83
CA GLN A 403 10.58 -17.33 17.05
C GLN A 403 11.50 -17.49 15.84
N LEU A 404 10.95 -17.78 14.65
CA LEU A 404 11.74 -18.03 13.44
C LEU A 404 12.68 -16.87 13.09
N ILE A 405 12.17 -15.63 13.06
CA ILE A 405 12.97 -14.42 12.79
C ILE A 405 14.09 -14.21 13.81
N SER A 406 13.86 -14.62 15.06
CA SER A 406 14.83 -14.51 16.15
C SER A 406 15.87 -15.63 16.17
N SER A 407 15.71 -16.65 15.32
CA SER A 407 16.62 -17.79 15.27
C SER A 407 18.02 -17.38 14.81
N PRO A 408 19.09 -17.88 15.44
CA PRO A 408 20.46 -17.66 15.01
C PRO A 408 20.73 -18.02 13.54
N GLY A 409 20.02 -19.02 13.00
CA GLY A 409 20.14 -19.48 11.61
C GLY A 409 19.32 -18.70 10.60
N PHE A 410 18.48 -17.74 11.02
CA PHE A 410 17.63 -17.00 10.10
C PHE A 410 18.44 -15.91 9.35
N PRO A 411 18.39 -15.87 8.00
CA PRO A 411 19.11 -14.91 7.15
C PRO A 411 18.45 -13.53 7.19
N ILE A 412 18.53 -12.86 8.34
CA ILE A 412 17.74 -11.66 8.64
C ILE A 412 18.02 -10.49 7.68
N VAL A 413 19.25 -10.35 7.22
CA VAL A 413 19.64 -9.24 6.33
C VAL A 413 19.02 -9.45 4.95
N GLN A 414 19.05 -10.68 4.43
CA GLN A 414 18.48 -11.05 3.15
C GLN A 414 16.95 -10.94 3.18
N PHE A 415 16.33 -11.43 4.26
CA PHE A 415 14.88 -11.28 4.44
C PHE A 415 14.46 -9.80 4.48
N VAL A 416 15.13 -8.97 5.29
CA VAL A 416 14.82 -7.53 5.37
C VAL A 416 15.03 -6.83 4.03
N TYR A 417 16.03 -7.24 3.26
CA TYR A 417 16.25 -6.73 1.91
C TYR A 417 15.09 -7.13 0.98
N ALA A 418 14.73 -8.42 0.94
CA ALA A 418 13.63 -8.92 0.12
C ALA A 418 12.30 -8.23 0.46
N VAL A 419 11.98 -8.09 1.75
CA VAL A 419 10.83 -7.32 2.25
C VAL A 419 10.88 -5.84 1.85
N HIS A 420 12.05 -5.29 1.54
CA HIS A 420 12.17 -3.90 1.09
C HIS A 420 12.09 -3.73 -0.42
N THR A 421 12.40 -4.78 -1.18
CA THR A 421 12.57 -4.74 -2.64
C THR A 421 11.46 -5.44 -3.39
N GLU A 422 10.77 -6.43 -2.81
CA GLU A 422 9.71 -7.19 -3.48
C GLU A 422 8.36 -6.48 -3.49
N ASP A 423 7.62 -6.66 -4.58
CA ASP A 423 6.42 -5.88 -4.89
C ASP A 423 5.31 -5.95 -3.82
N PRO A 424 4.81 -7.13 -3.39
CA PRO A 424 3.74 -7.19 -2.39
C PRO A 424 4.07 -6.45 -1.09
N THR A 425 5.34 -6.53 -0.67
CA THR A 425 5.84 -5.85 0.51
C THR A 425 6.02 -4.34 0.31
N ARG A 426 6.28 -3.88 -0.93
CA ARG A 426 6.21 -2.44 -1.27
C ARG A 426 4.79 -1.91 -1.10
N ASN A 427 3.77 -2.65 -1.55
CA ASN A 427 2.37 -2.23 -1.37
C ASN A 427 2.02 -2.11 0.12
N ARG A 428 2.39 -3.11 0.93
CA ARG A 428 2.23 -3.09 2.38
C ARG A 428 2.92 -1.89 3.05
N ARG A 429 4.17 -1.60 2.68
CA ARG A 429 4.93 -0.43 3.16
C ARG A 429 4.24 0.89 2.80
N ARG A 430 3.70 1.00 1.60
CA ARG A 430 2.94 2.17 1.15
C ARG A 430 1.68 2.36 1.99
N LEU A 431 0.89 1.30 2.20
CA LEU A 431 -0.29 1.34 3.07
C LEU A 431 0.09 1.85 4.48
N TRP A 432 1.19 1.35 5.04
CA TRP A 432 1.68 1.83 6.33
C TRP A 432 2.06 3.31 6.33
N ASN A 433 2.69 3.81 5.26
CA ASN A 433 2.97 5.25 5.12
C ASN A 433 1.68 6.07 5.08
N ASN A 434 0.63 5.59 4.40
CA ASN A 434 -0.68 6.24 4.39
C ASN A 434 -1.34 6.20 5.77
N VAL A 435 -1.25 5.09 6.50
CA VAL A 435 -1.73 4.98 7.89
C VAL A 435 -0.98 5.96 8.80
N LYS A 436 0.33 6.13 8.64
CA LYS A 436 1.09 7.12 9.42
C LYS A 436 0.59 8.55 9.21
N ARG A 437 0.37 8.95 7.95
CA ARG A 437 -0.20 10.27 7.62
C ARG A 437 -1.59 10.42 8.23
N LEU A 438 -2.42 9.39 8.10
CA LEU A 438 -3.76 9.37 8.67
C LEU A 438 -3.72 9.49 10.21
N ARG A 439 -2.74 8.85 10.87
CA ARG A 439 -2.52 8.96 12.32
C ARG A 439 -2.24 10.39 12.78
N GLU A 440 -1.47 11.14 12.01
CA GLU A 440 -1.19 12.56 12.29
C GLU A 440 -2.48 13.40 12.20
N VAL A 441 -3.26 13.20 11.14
CA VAL A 441 -4.57 13.86 10.97
C VAL A 441 -5.55 13.47 12.07
N TRP A 442 -5.54 12.20 12.48
CA TRP A 442 -6.37 11.69 13.57
C TRP A 442 -6.00 12.31 14.93
N ALA A 443 -4.70 12.42 15.21
CA ALA A 443 -4.19 13.06 16.41
C ALA A 443 -4.63 14.53 16.46
N ASP A 444 -4.50 15.24 15.34
CA ASP A 444 -4.95 16.63 15.20
C ASP A 444 -6.47 16.76 15.39
N TYR A 445 -7.26 15.88 14.75
CA TYR A 445 -8.71 15.79 14.96
C TYR A 445 -9.05 15.67 16.45
N ARG A 446 -8.38 14.78 17.19
CA ARG A 446 -8.68 14.55 18.61
C ARG A 446 -8.28 15.73 19.49
N LEU A 447 -7.15 16.37 19.21
CA LEU A 447 -6.63 17.49 20.01
C LEU A 447 -7.41 18.79 19.77
N ASN A 448 -7.67 19.11 18.51
CA ASN A 448 -8.17 20.41 18.10
C ASN A 448 -9.65 20.39 17.74
N GLY A 449 -10.23 19.20 17.57
CA GLY A 449 -11.65 19.04 17.24
C GLY A 449 -12.03 19.57 15.86
N TRP A 450 -11.03 19.88 15.01
CA TRP A 450 -11.15 20.44 13.65
C TRP A 450 -12.31 21.43 13.44
N LYS A 451 -12.59 22.23 14.47
CA LYS A 451 -13.73 23.15 14.61
C LYS A 451 -14.00 24.01 13.37
N VAL A 452 -14.89 23.60 12.47
CA VAL A 452 -15.79 24.45 11.67
C VAL A 452 -16.97 23.59 11.21
N ASP A 453 -18.13 24.20 11.04
CA ASP A 453 -19.38 23.72 10.43
C ASP A 453 -19.19 23.18 8.97
N ARG A 454 -18.31 22.19 8.74
CA ARG A 454 -18.01 21.58 7.42
C ARG A 454 -18.66 20.23 7.21
N PHE A 455 -19.60 19.90 8.06
CA PHE A 455 -20.62 18.99 7.58
C PHE A 455 -21.31 19.57 6.34
N GLY A 456 -21.26 20.89 6.09
CA GLY A 456 -21.65 21.57 4.85
C GLY A 456 -20.70 21.36 3.67
N VAL A 457 -21.10 20.55 2.67
CA VAL A 457 -20.49 20.54 1.33
C VAL A 457 -21.28 21.49 0.44
N ALA A 458 -20.62 22.45 -0.20
CA ALA A 458 -21.27 23.34 -1.17
C ALA A 458 -21.73 22.50 -2.37
N TYR A 459 -22.96 22.69 -2.82
CA TYR A 459 -23.36 22.11 -4.11
C TYR A 459 -22.40 22.59 -5.19
N PRO A 460 -21.88 21.70 -6.06
CA PRO A 460 -21.32 22.16 -7.31
C PRO A 460 -22.44 22.93 -7.99
N SER A 461 -22.24 24.24 -8.18
CA SER A 461 -23.18 25.07 -8.91
C SER A 461 -23.46 24.34 -10.22
N SER A 462 -24.70 23.88 -10.40
CA SER A 462 -25.15 23.30 -11.65
C SER A 462 -24.61 24.20 -12.75
N VAL A 463 -23.75 23.64 -13.61
CA VAL A 463 -23.30 24.30 -14.84
C VAL A 463 -24.53 25.01 -15.39
N GLU A 464 -24.44 26.34 -15.54
CA GLU A 464 -25.49 27.13 -16.15
C GLU A 464 -25.73 26.56 -17.55
N SER A 465 -26.66 25.61 -17.62
CA SER A 465 -27.38 25.28 -18.84
C SER A 465 -28.36 26.42 -19.08
N SER A 466 -27.83 27.59 -19.40
CA SER A 466 -28.53 28.62 -20.15
C SER A 466 -27.93 28.55 -21.55
N GLU A 467 -28.60 27.88 -22.49
CA GLU A 467 -29.58 28.58 -23.33
C GLU A 467 -29.03 29.95 -23.76
N ASN A 468 -28.22 29.95 -24.81
CA ASN A 468 -28.25 31.00 -25.81
C ASN A 468 -28.54 30.33 -27.16
N ASN A 469 -29.80 29.93 -27.32
CA ASN A 469 -30.45 30.00 -28.62
C ASN A 469 -30.99 31.42 -28.76
N GLU A 470 -30.26 32.27 -29.49
CA GLU A 470 -30.82 33.26 -30.42
C GLU A 470 -29.79 33.59 -31.51
#